data_AF-A0A6N7M5N0-F1
#
_entry.id   AF-A0A6N7M5N0-F1
#
_cell.length_a   1.000
_cell.length_b   1.000
_cell.length_c   1.000
_cell.angle_alpha   90.00
_cell.angle_beta   90.00
_cell.angle_gamma   90.00
#
_symmetry.space_group_name_H-M   'P 1'
#
loop_
_entity.id
_entity.type
_entity.pdbx_description
1 polymer ?
#
loop_
_entity_poly.entity_id
_entity_poly.type
_entity_poly.pdbx_seq_one_letter_code
_entity_poly.pdbx_strand_id
1 'polypeptide(L)'
;MDNSVVTVTMSDATARSCGYELPRGGKKIKGPSVHLASILAQNYGNMRVEARVSEVSDKYVSAESVAHDLETNFAVKVEVRRKILDRYGKRYNEDMIQTTGLAAAAVAYRNAVLRVIPRAITD
;
A
#
# COMPACT_ATOMS: atom_id res chain seq x y z
N MET A 1 15.82 -4.52 -11.10
CA MET A 1 14.86 -5.65 -11.04
C MET A 1 15.46 -6.93 -10.48
N ASP A 2 16.62 -7.36 -10.95
CA ASP A 2 17.28 -8.59 -10.45
C ASP A 2 17.45 -8.57 -8.91
N ASN A 3 17.79 -7.40 -8.35
CA ASN A 3 17.87 -7.22 -6.90
C ASN A 3 16.53 -7.40 -6.18
N SER A 4 15.39 -7.10 -6.82
CA SER A 4 14.05 -7.34 -6.25
C SER A 4 13.77 -8.84 -6.16
N VAL A 5 14.06 -9.59 -7.22
CA VAL A 5 13.89 -11.05 -7.25
C VAL A 5 14.77 -11.71 -6.20
N VAL A 6 16.05 -11.31 -6.12
CA VAL A 6 16.98 -11.78 -5.09
C VAL A 6 16.40 -11.50 -3.71
N THR A 7 16.03 -10.26 -3.40
CA THR A 7 15.49 -9.86 -2.09
C THR A 7 14.26 -10.67 -1.69
N VAL A 8 13.29 -10.82 -2.61
CA VAL A 8 12.06 -11.57 -2.35
C VAL A 8 12.33 -13.05 -2.11
N THR A 9 13.35 -13.62 -2.76
CA THR A 9 13.70 -15.05 -2.68
C THR A 9 14.76 -15.37 -1.62
N MET A 10 15.28 -14.38 -0.88
CA MET A 10 16.27 -14.60 0.18
C MET A 10 15.75 -15.50 1.31
N SER A 11 14.45 -15.48 1.59
CA SER A 11 13.84 -16.34 2.60
C SER A 11 12.36 -16.60 2.32
N ASP A 12 11.86 -17.74 2.79
CA ASP A 12 10.42 -18.08 2.70
C ASP A 12 9.56 -17.05 3.44
N ALA A 13 10.04 -16.49 4.56
CA ALA A 13 9.34 -15.46 5.30
C ALA A 13 9.18 -14.16 4.48
N THR A 14 10.26 -13.73 3.79
CA THR A 14 10.21 -12.55 2.91
C THR A 14 9.26 -12.77 1.75
N ALA A 15 9.38 -13.93 1.08
CA ALA A 15 8.51 -14.29 -0.04
C ALA A 15 7.03 -14.28 0.35
N ARG A 16 6.67 -14.88 1.50
CA ARG A 16 5.29 -14.89 2.00
C ARG A 16 4.75 -13.50 2.31
N SER A 17 5.60 -12.60 2.82
CA SER A 17 5.17 -11.23 3.14
C SER A 17 4.91 -10.36 1.91
N CYS A 18 5.37 -10.78 0.72
CA CYS A 18 5.18 -10.07 -0.55
C CYS A 18 3.79 -10.27 -1.17
N GLY A 19 3.09 -11.34 -0.79
CA GLY A 19 1.68 -11.54 -1.11
C GLY A 19 0.76 -11.01 -0.01
N TYR A 20 -0.45 -10.58 -0.37
CA TYR A 20 -1.53 -10.43 0.61
C TYR A 20 -2.76 -11.23 0.18
N GLU A 21 -3.53 -11.68 1.17
CA GLU A 21 -4.84 -12.29 0.97
C GLU A 21 -5.84 -11.62 1.92
N LEU A 22 -6.95 -11.12 1.38
CA LEU A 22 -8.04 -10.54 2.17
C LEU A 22 -9.36 -11.22 1.79
N PRO A 23 -10.05 -11.88 2.73
CA PRO A 23 -11.40 -12.40 2.49
C PRO A 23 -12.40 -11.24 2.41
N ARG A 24 -13.18 -11.16 1.33
CA ARG A 24 -14.25 -10.17 1.17
C ARG A 24 -15.42 -10.78 0.41
N GLY A 25 -16.61 -10.73 1.01
CA GLY A 25 -17.83 -11.30 0.40
C GLY A 25 -17.72 -12.78 0.06
N GLY A 26 -17.03 -13.57 0.90
CA GLY A 26 -16.83 -15.02 0.68
C GLY A 26 -15.75 -15.38 -0.35
N LYS A 27 -15.10 -14.40 -1.00
CA LYS A 27 -13.98 -14.64 -1.93
C LYS A 27 -12.66 -14.18 -1.33
N LYS A 28 -11.59 -14.93 -1.62
CA LYS A 28 -10.21 -14.55 -1.26
C LYS A 28 -9.67 -13.59 -2.33
N ILE A 29 -9.47 -12.33 -1.96
CA ILE A 29 -8.82 -11.35 -2.84
C ILE A 29 -7.32 -11.47 -2.61
N LYS A 30 -6.57 -11.88 -3.64
CA LYS A 30 -5.12 -11.94 -3.63
C LYS A 30 -4.52 -10.77 -4.39
N GLY A 31 -3.32 -10.36 -3.99
CA GLY A 31 -2.55 -9.39 -4.75
C GLY A 31 -1.19 -9.07 -4.12
N PRO A 32 -0.46 -8.13 -4.72
CA PRO A 32 0.82 -7.67 -4.20
C PRO A 32 0.65 -6.93 -2.87
N SER A 33 1.55 -7.17 -1.93
CA SER A 33 1.54 -6.52 -0.62
C SER A 33 2.26 -5.17 -0.64
N VAL A 34 2.16 -4.41 0.45
CA VAL A 34 2.95 -3.19 0.65
C VAL A 34 4.46 -3.48 0.74
N HIS A 35 4.84 -4.67 1.24
CA HIS A 35 6.25 -5.08 1.32
C HIS A 35 6.84 -5.30 -0.07
N LEU A 36 6.10 -5.98 -0.96
CA LEU A 36 6.53 -6.14 -2.35
C LEU A 36 6.67 -4.78 -3.03
N ALA A 37 5.68 -3.89 -2.86
CA ALA A 37 5.78 -2.53 -3.40
C ALA A 37 7.02 -1.78 -2.86
N SER A 38 7.33 -1.90 -1.57
CA SER A 38 8.53 -1.29 -0.98
C SER A 38 9.82 -1.85 -1.58
N ILE A 39 9.94 -3.16 -1.75
CA ILE A 39 11.11 -3.80 -2.38
C ILE A 39 11.26 -3.34 -3.83
N LEU A 40 10.15 -3.22 -4.57
CA LEU A 40 10.16 -2.75 -5.95
C LEU A 40 10.57 -1.27 -6.02
N ALA A 41 10.00 -0.41 -5.18
CA ALA A 41 10.36 1.02 -5.14
C ALA A 41 11.85 1.23 -4.85
N GLN A 42 12.45 0.42 -3.97
CA GLN A 42 13.88 0.48 -3.64
C GLN A 42 14.80 0.07 -4.81
N ASN A 43 14.29 -0.69 -5.79
CA ASN A 43 15.10 -1.37 -6.80
C ASN A 43 14.69 -1.05 -8.25
N TYR A 44 13.68 -0.19 -8.46
CA TYR A 44 13.15 0.16 -9.78
C TYR A 44 13.95 1.28 -10.45
N GLY A 45 14.18 2.40 -9.76
CA GLY A 45 14.86 3.58 -10.27
C GLY A 45 15.00 4.65 -9.18
N ASN A 46 15.10 5.93 -9.55
CA ASN A 46 15.18 7.05 -8.59
C ASN A 46 13.80 7.44 -8.04
N MET A 47 13.18 6.51 -7.30
CA MET A 47 11.85 6.68 -6.74
C MET A 47 11.85 7.58 -5.50
N ARG A 48 10.91 8.52 -5.44
CA ARG A 48 10.48 9.22 -4.22
C ARG A 48 9.04 8.83 -3.92
N VAL A 49 8.81 8.34 -2.70
CA VAL A 49 7.46 7.91 -2.30
C VAL A 49 7.16 8.47 -0.92
N GLU A 50 6.03 9.15 -0.80
CA GLU A 50 5.48 9.64 0.46
C GLU A 50 4.11 9.01 0.67
N ALA A 51 3.77 8.68 1.91
CA ALA A 51 2.41 8.30 2.30
C ALA A 51 2.07 8.90 3.66
N ARG A 52 0.86 9.44 3.80
CA ARG A 52 0.39 10.05 5.04
C ARG A 52 -1.11 9.93 5.20
N VAL A 53 -1.57 9.98 6.45
CA VAL A 53 -2.98 10.22 6.76
C VAL A 53 -3.27 11.69 6.47
N SER A 54 -4.20 11.95 5.54
CA SER A 54 -4.55 13.31 5.12
C SER A 54 -5.73 13.88 5.89
N GLU A 55 -6.66 13.03 6.33
CA GLU A 55 -7.89 13.47 6.99
C GLU A 55 -8.43 12.39 7.93
N VAL A 56 -8.92 12.81 9.11
CA VAL A 56 -9.74 11.98 10.00
C VAL A 56 -11.07 12.70 10.21
N SER A 57 -12.15 12.14 9.70
CA SER A 57 -13.51 12.64 9.86
C SER A 57 -14.27 11.87 10.96
N ASP A 58 -15.58 12.07 11.06
CA ASP A 58 -16.44 11.32 11.99
C ASP A 58 -16.61 9.86 11.59
N LYS A 59 -16.63 9.59 10.28
CA LYS A 59 -17.00 8.27 9.74
C LYS A 59 -15.89 7.59 8.94
N TYR A 60 -14.90 8.36 8.49
CA TYR A 60 -13.83 7.90 7.62
C TYR A 60 -12.46 8.45 8.03
N VAL A 61 -11.43 7.67 7.75
CA VAL A 61 -10.04 8.14 7.66
C VAL A 61 -9.59 8.06 6.20
N SER A 62 -8.95 9.13 5.73
CA SER A 62 -8.40 9.27 4.40
C SER A 62 -6.88 9.29 4.49
N ALA A 63 -6.21 8.60 3.58
CA ALA A 63 -4.76 8.63 3.44
C ALA A 63 -4.39 8.82 1.98
N GLU A 64 -3.32 9.56 1.74
CA GLU A 64 -2.81 9.84 0.41
C GLU A 64 -1.36 9.37 0.29
N SER A 65 -0.97 9.02 -0.93
CA SER A 65 0.41 8.74 -1.27
C SER A 65 0.75 9.30 -2.64
N VAL A 66 1.99 9.78 -2.75
CA VAL A 66 2.60 10.21 -4.01
C VAL A 66 3.79 9.30 -4.26
N ALA A 67 3.88 8.74 -5.46
CA ALA A 67 5.04 8.04 -5.97
C ALA A 67 5.54 8.77 -7.21
N HIS A 68 6.82 9.12 -7.24
CA HIS A 68 7.47 9.87 -8.32
C HIS A 68 8.74 9.15 -8.72
N ASP A 69 8.79 8.71 -9.97
CA ASP A 69 10.03 8.28 -10.61
C ASP A 69 10.76 9.51 -11.16
N LEU A 70 11.89 9.86 -10.55
CA LEU A 70 12.66 11.04 -10.95
C LEU A 70 13.45 10.83 -12.25
N GLU A 71 13.65 9.59 -12.71
CA GLU A 71 14.35 9.32 -13.98
C GLU A 71 13.46 9.61 -15.19
N THR A 72 12.22 9.12 -15.16
CA THR A 72 11.23 9.35 -16.23
C THR A 72 10.37 10.58 -16.00
N ASN A 73 10.48 11.20 -14.81
CA ASN A 73 9.62 12.26 -14.31
C ASN A 73 8.12 11.88 -14.25
N PHE A 74 7.80 10.59 -14.23
CA PHE A 74 6.42 10.12 -14.09
C PHE A 74 6.01 10.10 -12.62
N ALA A 75 4.84 10.68 -12.31
CA ALA A 75 4.33 10.78 -10.94
C ALA A 75 2.86 10.39 -10.86
N VAL A 76 2.51 9.72 -9.76
CA VAL A 76 1.15 9.28 -9.45
C VAL A 76 0.79 9.68 -8.03
N LYS A 77 -0.39 10.26 -7.86
CA LYS A 77 -1.03 10.47 -6.56
C LYS A 77 -2.21 9.52 -6.40
N VAL A 78 -2.32 8.87 -5.25
CA VAL A 78 -3.43 7.97 -4.90
C VAL A 78 -4.01 8.38 -3.55
N GLU A 79 -5.34 8.38 -3.45
CA GLU A 79 -6.07 8.54 -2.19
C GLU A 79 -6.83 7.24 -1.87
N VAL A 80 -6.81 6.86 -0.60
CA VAL A 80 -7.55 5.71 -0.05
C VAL A 80 -8.35 6.16 1.15
N ARG A 81 -9.63 5.77 1.19
CA ARG A 81 -10.53 6.05 2.30
C ARG A 81 -10.98 4.76 2.98
N ARG A 82 -11.01 4.76 4.32
CA ARG A 82 -11.45 3.64 5.16
C ARG A 82 -12.51 4.10 6.15
N LYS A 83 -13.54 3.28 6.34
CA LYS A 83 -14.58 3.52 7.35
C LYS A 83 -14.00 3.28 8.75
N ILE A 84 -14.28 4.17 9.69
CA ILE A 84 -13.89 4.07 11.11
C ILE A 84 -15.11 3.91 12.04
N LEU A 85 -16.15 3.29 11.50
CA LEU A 85 -17.34 2.91 12.24
C LEU A 85 -17.40 1.39 12.31
N ASP A 86 -17.83 0.86 13.45
CA ASP A 86 -18.09 -0.56 13.62
C ASP A 86 -19.36 -1.01 12.86
N ARG A 87 -19.73 -2.28 13.06
CA ARG A 87 -20.93 -2.87 12.46
C ARG A 87 -22.24 -2.26 12.95
N TYR A 88 -22.24 -1.61 14.11
CA TYR A 88 -23.38 -0.95 14.74
C TYR A 88 -23.43 0.55 14.46
N GLY A 89 -22.43 1.09 13.73
CA GLY A 89 -22.33 2.51 13.42
C GLY A 89 -21.63 3.35 14.50
N LYS A 90 -21.08 2.72 15.55
CA LYS A 90 -20.31 3.42 16.58
C LYS A 90 -18.90 3.73 16.07
N ARG A 91 -18.41 4.95 16.34
CA ARG A 91 -17.06 5.37 15.98
C ARG A 91 -16.02 4.57 16.77
N TYR A 92 -14.92 4.22 16.10
CA TYR A 92 -13.75 3.61 16.72
C TYR A 92 -13.11 4.53 17.77
N ASN A 93 -12.39 3.95 18.72
CA ASN A 93 -11.55 4.71 19.66
C ASN A 93 -10.31 5.27 18.94
N GLU A 94 -9.56 6.15 19.61
CA GLU A 94 -8.41 6.85 18.99
C GLU A 94 -7.35 5.88 18.47
N ASP A 95 -6.99 4.84 19.23
CA ASP A 95 -6.01 3.83 18.82
C ASP A 95 -6.42 3.08 17.55
N MET A 96 -7.70 2.70 17.47
CA MET A 96 -8.24 2.03 16.29
C MET A 96 -8.32 2.96 15.09
N ILE A 97 -8.60 4.26 15.30
CA ILE A 97 -8.56 5.27 14.23
C ILE A 97 -7.13 5.42 13.71
N GLN A 98 -6.14 5.56 14.59
CA GLN A 98 -4.72 5.64 14.20
C GLN A 98 -4.28 4.40 13.43
N THR A 99 -4.58 3.21 13.94
CA THR A 99 -4.25 1.94 13.27
C THR A 99 -4.93 1.82 11.91
N THR A 100 -6.19 2.23 11.80
CA THR A 100 -6.92 2.24 10.51
C THR A 100 -6.32 3.25 9.53
N GLY A 101 -5.87 4.41 10.02
CA GLY A 101 -5.17 5.42 9.22
C GLY A 101 -3.84 4.92 8.67
N LEU A 102 -3.01 4.29 9.51
CA LEU A 102 -1.75 3.68 9.07
C LEU A 102 -1.99 2.57 8.04
N ALA A 103 -3.03 1.74 8.25
CA ALA A 103 -3.42 0.73 7.27
C ALA A 103 -3.89 1.36 5.95
N ALA A 104 -4.60 2.49 5.98
CA ALA A 104 -4.99 3.23 4.79
C ALA A 104 -3.76 3.80 4.05
N ALA A 105 -2.81 4.38 4.78
CA ALA A 105 -1.57 4.93 4.22
C ALA A 105 -0.70 3.84 3.57
N ALA A 106 -0.59 2.65 4.19
CA ALA A 106 0.11 1.50 3.61
C ALA A 106 -0.52 1.04 2.29
N VAL A 107 -1.86 1.04 2.21
CA VAL A 107 -2.58 0.70 0.97
C VAL A 107 -2.40 1.79 -0.10
N ALA A 108 -2.43 3.07 0.29
CA ALA A 108 -2.18 4.19 -0.62
C ALA A 108 -0.76 4.11 -1.19
N TYR A 109 0.26 3.90 -0.35
CA TYR A 109 1.66 3.69 -0.74
C TYR A 109 1.79 2.60 -1.79
N ARG A 110 1.26 1.40 -1.47
CA ARG A 110 1.30 0.26 -2.37
C ARG A 110 0.68 0.61 -3.73
N ASN A 111 -0.51 1.18 -3.71
CA ASN A 111 -1.24 1.50 -4.93
C ASN A 111 -0.53 2.57 -5.78
N ALA A 112 0.12 3.56 -5.15
CA ALA A 112 0.87 4.58 -5.85
C ALA A 112 2.12 3.99 -6.53
N VAL A 113 2.91 3.21 -5.79
CA VAL A 113 4.12 2.56 -6.33
C VAL A 113 3.78 1.64 -7.50
N LEU A 114 2.80 0.74 -7.35
CA LEU A 114 2.43 -0.21 -8.40
C LEU A 114 1.70 0.42 -9.60
N ARG A 115 1.41 1.72 -9.54
CA ARG A 115 0.94 2.49 -10.71
C ARG A 115 2.08 3.17 -11.46
N VAL A 116 3.17 3.52 -10.76
CA VAL A 116 4.40 4.04 -11.39
C VAL A 116 5.18 2.90 -12.05
N ILE A 117 5.28 1.76 -11.36
CA ILE A 117 5.98 0.58 -11.86
C ILE A 117 5.06 -0.19 -12.83
N PRO A 118 5.48 -0.45 -14.09
CA PRO A 118 4.68 -1.19 -15.07
C PRO A 118 4.25 -2.57 -14.58
N ARG A 119 3.04 -3.01 -14.93
CA ARG A 119 2.53 -4.32 -14.51
C ARG A 119 3.34 -5.51 -14.98
N ALA A 120 3.95 -5.43 -16.16
CA ALA A 120 4.82 -6.48 -16.71
C ALA A 120 6.02 -6.84 -15.79
N ILE A 121 6.31 -6.00 -14.82
CA ILE A 121 7.35 -6.16 -13.82
C ILE A 121 6.80 -6.69 -12.48
N THR A 122 5.51 -6.49 -12.22
CA THR A 122 4.88 -6.76 -10.92
C THR A 122 4.01 -8.02 -10.90
N ASP A 123 3.63 -8.52 -12.08
CA ASP A 123 2.89 -9.78 -12.28
C ASP A 123 3.85 -10.99 -12.29
#